data_AF-A0A7X5BDH9-F1
#
_entry.id   AF-A0A7X5BDH9-F1
#
_cell.length_a   1.000
_cell.length_b   1.000
_cell.length_c   1.000
_cell.angle_alpha   90.00
_cell.angle_beta   90.00
_cell.angle_gamma   90.00
#
_symmetry.space_group_name_H-M   'P 1'
#
loop_
_entity.id
_entity.type
_entity.pdbx_description
1 polymer ?
#
loop_
_entity_poly.entity_id
_entity_poly.type
_entity_poly.pdbx_seq_one_letter_code
_entity_poly.pdbx_strand_id
1 'polypeptide(L)'
;MKEPSITEIKLAAGVPVESLFLGWLIHNPMKDDFLHAVRGSSGTFWTQTPETAKHFKLYRQAVRVLQAQELSDRALVVAAFDIGSQILVAAPNHQQQFLTESDNPFRNLASLLER
;
A
#
# COMPACT_ATOMS: atom_id res chain seq x y z
N MET A 1 7.56 18.59 0.87
CA MET A 1 7.55 17.25 1.47
C MET A 1 8.83 16.53 1.05
N LYS A 2 9.56 15.97 2.02
CA LYS A 2 10.75 15.14 1.76
C LYS A 2 10.29 13.74 1.35
N GLU A 3 10.95 13.15 0.35
CA GLU A 3 10.67 11.76 -0.06
C GLU A 3 11.20 10.78 1.01
N PRO A 4 10.44 9.74 1.38
CA PRO A 4 10.91 8.72 2.30
C PRO A 4 12.07 7.90 1.70
N SER A 5 12.98 7.43 2.55
CA SER A 5 14.09 6.58 2.12
C SER A 5 13.64 5.15 1.90
N ILE A 6 13.74 4.66 0.67
CA ILE A 6 13.38 3.28 0.32
C ILE A 6 14.20 2.26 1.10
N THR A 7 15.49 2.55 1.33
CA THR A 7 16.39 1.68 2.10
C THR A 7 15.94 1.55 3.55
N GLU A 8 15.57 2.66 4.19
CA GLU A 8 15.08 2.65 5.58
C GLU A 8 13.77 1.87 5.71
N ILE A 9 12.87 2.02 4.73
CA ILE A 9 11.60 1.28 4.69
C ILE A 9 11.83 -0.21 4.57
N LYS A 10 12.72 -0.64 3.65
CA LYS A 10 13.06 -2.06 3.50
C LYS A 10 13.56 -2.66 4.81
N LEU A 11 14.53 -1.98 5.44
CA LEU A 11 15.11 -2.41 6.71
C LEU A 11 14.06 -2.51 7.81
N ALA A 12 13.21 -1.49 7.97
CA ALA A 12 12.17 -1.48 8.99
C ALA A 12 11.10 -2.55 8.79
N ALA A 13 10.79 -2.89 7.54
CA ALA A 13 9.77 -3.87 7.18
C ALA A 13 10.32 -5.30 6.99
N GLY A 14 11.62 -5.53 7.18
CA GLY A 14 12.25 -6.84 6.95
C GLY A 14 12.22 -7.29 5.48
N VAL A 15 12.09 -6.34 4.54
CA VAL A 15 12.13 -6.64 3.11
C VAL A 15 13.58 -6.91 2.71
N PRO A 16 13.85 -7.96 1.90
CA PRO A 16 15.19 -8.22 1.40
C PRO A 16 15.78 -7.00 0.69
N VAL A 17 17.08 -6.77 0.88
CA VAL A 17 17.75 -5.54 0.41
C VAL A 17 17.75 -5.46 -1.12
N GLU A 18 17.86 -6.62 -1.76
CA GLU A 18 17.85 -6.84 -3.20
C GLU A 18 16.48 -6.68 -3.87
N SER A 19 15.38 -6.65 -3.09
CA SER A 19 14.03 -6.57 -3.64
C SER A 19 13.83 -5.32 -4.49
N LEU A 20 13.19 -5.46 -5.66
CA LEU A 20 13.03 -4.35 -6.58
C LEU A 20 11.93 -3.40 -6.08
N PHE A 21 12.22 -2.11 -6.00
CA PHE A 21 11.18 -1.11 -5.72
C PHE A 21 10.34 -0.86 -6.99
N LEU A 22 9.06 -1.18 -6.91
CA LEU A 22 8.13 -1.06 -8.05
C LEU A 22 7.47 0.32 -8.11
N GLY A 23 7.35 1.00 -6.96
CA GLY A 23 6.74 2.31 -6.86
C GLY A 23 5.92 2.48 -5.58
N TRP A 24 5.23 3.60 -5.51
CA TRP A 24 4.30 3.92 -4.44
C TRP A 24 2.88 3.57 -4.84
N LEU A 25 2.10 3.05 -3.90
CA LEU A 25 0.67 2.75 -4.04
C LEU A 25 -0.12 3.54 -3.00
N ILE A 26 -1.44 3.59 -3.18
CA ILE A 26 -2.37 4.04 -2.15
C ILE A 26 -3.15 2.82 -1.68
N HIS A 27 -3.01 2.45 -0.41
CA HIS A 27 -3.64 1.30 0.23
C HIS A 27 -4.69 1.77 1.21
N ASN A 28 -5.84 1.12 1.21
CA ASN A 28 -6.90 1.30 2.19
C ASN A 28 -6.90 0.06 3.12
N PRO A 29 -6.36 0.17 4.33
CA PRO A 29 -6.19 -0.98 5.23
C PRO A 29 -7.49 -1.63 5.67
N MET A 30 -8.58 -0.83 5.78
CA MET A 30 -9.87 -1.33 6.25
C MET A 30 -10.46 -2.36 5.29
N LYS A 31 -10.34 -2.11 3.97
CA LYS A 31 -10.82 -3.04 2.93
C LYS A 31 -9.72 -3.91 2.33
N ASP A 32 -8.47 -3.61 2.69
CA ASP A 32 -7.27 -4.28 2.19
C ASP A 32 -7.18 -4.26 0.67
N ASP A 33 -7.48 -3.09 0.09
CA ASP A 33 -7.45 -2.84 -1.34
C ASP A 33 -6.55 -1.65 -1.68
N PHE A 34 -6.21 -1.54 -2.96
CA PHE A 34 -5.30 -0.56 -3.51
C PHE A 34 -5.99 0.28 -4.57
N LEU A 35 -5.62 1.56 -4.66
CA LEU A 35 -6.14 2.42 -5.70
C LEU A 35 -5.69 1.92 -7.07
N HIS A 36 -6.64 1.54 -7.91
CA HIS A 36 -6.42 1.11 -9.29
C HIS A 36 -6.50 2.28 -10.27
N ALA A 37 -7.51 3.15 -10.12
CA ALA A 37 -7.69 4.30 -11.00
C ALA A 37 -8.51 5.42 -10.34
N VAL A 38 -8.37 6.62 -10.89
CA VAL A 38 -9.21 7.79 -10.56
C VAL A 38 -9.97 8.19 -11.81
N ARG A 39 -11.28 8.36 -11.73
CA ARG A 39 -12.13 8.77 -12.86
C ARG A 39 -12.75 10.14 -12.58
N GLY A 40 -12.06 11.18 -13.03
CA GLY A 40 -12.50 12.57 -12.85
C GLY A 40 -12.60 12.94 -11.37
N SER A 41 -13.59 13.75 -11.03
CA SER A 41 -13.88 14.18 -9.64
C SER A 41 -14.80 13.22 -8.88
N SER A 42 -15.37 12.20 -9.55
CA SER A 42 -16.55 11.47 -9.05
C SER A 42 -16.31 10.02 -8.62
N GLY A 43 -15.09 9.49 -8.72
CA GLY A 43 -14.84 8.15 -8.17
C GLY A 43 -13.43 7.61 -8.27
N THR A 44 -13.06 6.86 -7.24
CA THR A 44 -11.88 6.01 -7.16
C THR A 44 -12.25 4.55 -7.41
N PHE A 45 -11.47 3.85 -8.21
CA PHE A 45 -11.57 2.41 -8.42
C PHE A 45 -10.47 1.70 -7.65
N TRP A 46 -10.82 0.61 -6.99
CA TRP A 46 -9.94 -0.15 -6.11
C TRP A 46 -9.75 -1.57 -6.62
N THR A 47 -8.62 -2.18 -6.27
CA THR A 47 -8.27 -3.56 -6.64
C THR A 47 -7.64 -4.26 -5.44
N GLN A 48 -7.85 -5.56 -5.31
CA GLN A 48 -7.37 -6.34 -4.15
C GLN A 48 -5.88 -6.70 -4.25
N THR A 49 -5.28 -6.55 -5.42
CA THR A 49 -3.92 -7.02 -5.72
C THR A 49 -2.99 -5.85 -6.01
N PRO A 50 -1.83 -5.75 -5.34
CA PRO A 50 -0.87 -4.68 -5.60
C PRO A 50 -0.33 -4.68 -7.04
N GLU A 51 -0.32 -5.81 -7.73
CA GLU A 51 0.15 -5.99 -9.11
C GLU A 51 -0.63 -5.14 -10.11
N THR A 52 -1.94 -5.02 -9.90
CA THR A 52 -2.85 -4.25 -10.76
C THR A 52 -3.06 -2.84 -10.23
N ALA A 53 -2.48 -2.47 -9.09
CA ALA A 53 -2.64 -1.15 -8.51
C ALA A 53 -1.95 -0.05 -9.33
N LYS A 54 -2.41 1.18 -9.14
CA LYS A 54 -1.77 2.35 -9.75
C LYS A 54 -0.44 2.63 -9.06
N HIS A 55 0.64 2.46 -9.80
CA HIS A 55 1.99 2.77 -9.35
C HIS A 55 2.35 4.24 -9.60
N PHE A 56 2.86 4.89 -8.56
CA PHE A 56 3.41 6.24 -8.63
C PHE A 56 4.93 6.17 -8.49
N LYS A 57 5.65 6.92 -9.33
CA LYS A 57 7.12 6.93 -9.28
C LYS A 57 7.66 7.66 -8.04
N LEU A 58 6.92 8.66 -7.55
CA LEU A 58 7.33 9.51 -6.43
C LEU A 58 6.27 9.54 -5.33
N TYR A 59 6.70 9.56 -4.07
CA TYR A 59 5.82 9.57 -2.90
C TYR A 59 4.90 10.78 -2.94
N ARG A 60 5.44 11.96 -3.26
CA ARG A 60 4.66 13.19 -3.39
C ARG A 60 3.55 13.12 -4.44
N GLN A 61 3.68 12.28 -5.47
CA GLN A 61 2.62 12.10 -6.48
C GLN A 61 1.46 11.32 -5.90
N ALA A 62 1.74 10.22 -5.19
CA ALA A 62 0.72 9.44 -4.50
C ALA A 62 0.01 10.30 -3.43
N VAL A 63 0.75 11.05 -2.62
CA VAL A 63 0.16 11.94 -1.60
C VAL A 63 -0.77 12.99 -2.22
N ARG A 64 -0.39 13.61 -3.34
CA ARG A 64 -1.26 14.57 -4.03
C ARG A 64 -2.58 13.94 -4.47
N VAL A 65 -2.54 12.72 -4.99
CA VAL A 65 -3.76 11.99 -5.38
C VAL A 65 -4.59 11.62 -4.16
N LEU A 66 -3.96 11.13 -3.09
CA LEU A 66 -4.62 10.82 -1.82
C LEU A 66 -5.40 12.04 -1.29
N GLN A 67 -4.78 13.22 -1.31
CA GLN A 67 -5.38 14.48 -0.85
C GLN A 67 -6.46 14.99 -1.81
N ALA A 68 -6.19 14.98 -3.12
CA ALA A 68 -7.14 15.47 -4.13
C ALA A 68 -8.40 14.60 -4.25
N GLN A 69 -8.39 13.39 -3.70
CA GLN A 69 -9.53 12.48 -3.63
C GLN A 69 -10.10 12.36 -2.20
N GLU A 70 -9.62 13.19 -1.27
CA GLU A 70 -10.07 13.23 0.13
C GLU A 70 -10.01 11.86 0.82
N LEU A 71 -8.95 11.09 0.55
CA LEU A 71 -8.80 9.71 1.04
C LEU A 71 -7.94 9.59 2.31
N SER A 72 -7.49 10.71 2.87
CA SER A 72 -6.46 10.72 3.93
C SER A 72 -6.96 10.16 5.28
N ASP A 73 -8.27 10.00 5.43
CA ASP A 73 -8.94 9.43 6.60
C ASP A 73 -8.95 7.89 6.59
N ARG A 74 -8.89 7.27 5.39
CA ARG A 74 -9.08 5.82 5.21
C ARG A 74 -7.98 5.11 4.43
N ALA A 75 -7.11 5.85 3.76
CA ALA A 75 -6.04 5.29 2.95
C ALA A 75 -4.70 5.97 3.23
N LEU A 76 -3.63 5.25 2.93
CA LEU A 76 -2.26 5.69 3.14
C LEU A 76 -1.37 5.31 1.95
N VAL A 77 -0.25 6.01 1.83
CA VAL A 77 0.74 5.73 0.78
C VAL A 77 1.72 4.68 1.26
N VAL A 78 1.90 3.63 0.47
CA VAL A 78 2.78 2.48 0.76
C VAL A 78 3.79 2.29 -0.36
N ALA A 79 4.98 1.76 -0.05
CA ALA A 79 5.97 1.32 -1.02
C ALA A 79 5.68 -0.13 -1.42
N ALA A 80 5.79 -0.44 -2.71
CA ALA A 80 5.67 -1.79 -3.24
C ALA A 80 7.06 -2.34 -3.64
N PHE A 81 7.32 -3.59 -3.23
CA PHE A 81 8.57 -4.28 -3.46
C PHE A 81 8.31 -5.64 -4.09
N ASP A 82 8.97 -5.92 -5.21
CA ASP A 82 9.02 -7.26 -5.76
C ASP A 82 10.07 -8.09 -5.00
N ILE A 83 9.61 -9.17 -4.37
CA ILE A 83 10.47 -10.13 -3.65
C ILE A 83 10.64 -11.45 -4.43
N GLY A 84 10.25 -11.49 -5.70
CA GLY A 84 10.34 -12.62 -6.61
C GLY A 84 9.07 -13.48 -6.65
N SER A 85 8.57 -13.92 -5.49
CA SER A 85 7.35 -14.75 -5.41
C SER A 85 6.06 -13.93 -5.31
N GLN A 86 6.14 -12.70 -4.83
CA GLN A 86 5.00 -11.82 -4.57
C GLN A 86 5.45 -10.35 -4.47
N ILE A 87 4.48 -9.44 -4.45
CA ILE A 87 4.71 -8.05 -4.06
C ILE A 87 4.48 -7.89 -2.56
N LEU A 88 5.47 -7.34 -1.85
CA LEU A 88 5.35 -6.93 -0.46
C LEU A 88 5.12 -5.42 -0.41
N VAL A 89 4.13 -4.98 0.39
CA VAL A 89 3.83 -3.57 0.61
C VAL A 89 4.23 -3.11 2.02
N ALA A 90 4.90 -1.97 2.12
CA ALA A 90 5.34 -1.42 3.41
C ALA A 90 5.06 0.08 3.50
N ALA A 91 4.52 0.53 4.64
CA ALA A 91 4.31 1.96 4.88
C ALA A 91 5.60 2.61 5.41
N PRO A 92 5.90 3.85 4.99
CA PRO A 92 7.06 4.58 5.49
C PRO A 92 7.00 4.89 6.99
N ASN A 93 5.82 5.20 7.54
CA ASN A 93 5.68 5.69 8.92
C ASN A 93 4.55 5.00 9.73
N HIS A 94 3.88 3.98 9.17
CA HIS A 94 2.59 3.50 9.70
C HIS A 94 2.49 1.98 9.80
N GLN A 95 3.50 1.31 10.35
CA GLN A 95 3.44 -0.14 10.58
C GLN A 95 2.22 -0.56 11.42
N GLN A 96 1.81 0.28 12.38
CA GLN A 96 0.64 0.02 13.24
C GLN A 96 -0.71 0.04 12.49
N GLN A 97 -0.84 0.80 11.40
CA GLN A 97 -2.08 0.83 10.60
C GLN A 97 -2.25 -0.43 9.72
N PHE A 98 -1.21 -1.26 9.59
CA PHE A 98 -1.39 -2.60 9.07
C PHE A 98 -1.91 -3.58 10.12
N LEU A 99 -1.81 -3.26 11.42
CA LEU A 99 -2.32 -4.11 12.50
C LEU A 99 -3.80 -3.85 12.83
N THR A 100 -4.41 -2.79 12.28
CA THR A 100 -5.85 -2.58 12.43
C THR A 100 -6.64 -3.70 11.79
N GLU A 101 -7.75 -4.09 12.44
CA GLU A 101 -8.68 -5.09 11.93
C GLU A 101 -9.15 -4.69 10.53
N SER A 102 -9.17 -5.67 9.63
CA SER A 102 -9.64 -5.49 8.26
C SER A 102 -10.91 -6.28 8.07
N ASP A 103 -11.83 -5.71 7.30
CA ASP A 103 -13.04 -6.40 6.88
C ASP A 103 -12.76 -7.44 5.78
N ASN A 104 -11.53 -7.52 5.27
CA ASN A 104 -11.14 -8.50 4.26
C ASN A 104 -11.00 -9.91 4.91
N PRO A 105 -11.88 -10.88 4.57
CA PRO A 105 -11.84 -12.20 5.18
C PRO A 105 -10.58 -12.99 4.80
N PHE A 106 -9.86 -12.59 3.76
CA PHE A 106 -8.66 -13.28 3.28
C PHE A 106 -7.37 -12.81 3.99
N ARG A 107 -7.41 -11.69 4.71
CA ARG A 107 -6.22 -11.09 5.34
C ARG A 107 -5.66 -11.92 6.50
N ASN A 108 -6.51 -12.73 7.12
CA ASN A 108 -6.20 -13.53 8.31
C ASN A 108 -6.42 -15.04 8.08
N LEU A 109 -6.25 -15.52 6.84
CA LEU A 109 -6.43 -16.94 6.51
C LEU A 109 -5.57 -17.88 7.36
N ALA A 110 -4.37 -17.46 7.78
CA ALA A 110 -3.53 -18.24 8.70
C ALA A 110 -4.21 -18.49 10.05
N SER A 111 -4.96 -17.53 10.60
CA SER A 111 -5.70 -17.70 11.86
C SER A 111 -6.97 -18.54 11.73
N LEU A 112 -7.44 -18.75 10.50
CA LEU A 112 -8.66 -19.50 10.18
C LEU A 112 -8.38 -21.00 9.97
N LEU A 113 -7.12 -21.35 9.66
CA LEU A 113 -6.64 -22.72 9.49
C LEU A 113 -6.14 -23.37 10.80
N GLU A 114 -6.06 -22.61 11.90
CA GLU A 114 -5.68 -23.11 13.24
C GLU A 114 -6.90 -23.47 14.12
N ARG A 115 -8.10 -23.63 13.54
CA ARG A 115 -9.32 -24.04 14.27
C ARG A 115 -9.69 -25.50 14.02
#